data_AF-A0A368W7B1-F1
#
_entry.id   AF-A0A368W7B1-F1
#
_cell.length_a   1.000
_cell.length_b   1.000
_cell.length_c   1.000
_cell.angle_alpha   90.00
_cell.angle_beta   90.00
_cell.angle_gamma   90.00
#
_symmetry.space_group_name_H-M   'P 1'
#
loop_
_entity.id
_entity.type
_entity.pdbx_description
1 polymer ?
#
loop_
_entity_poly.entity_id
_entity_poly.type
_entity_poly.pdbx_seq_one_letter_code
_entity_poly.pdbx_strand_id
1 'polypeptide(L)'
;MLKLKVQDVRNQTHIILKEQKTGKSKKFFINSVLRNALDDYITNMADHEYLFQSRNGTNQPLSRSQTYRILSSAGRKVGLEHIGNHSTRKTFGYWHYKQHKDVALLQQLFNHSAPSVTLDYIGVNQDVMDNSMKNFSL
;
A
#
# COMPACT_ATOMS: atom_id res chain seq x y z
N MET A 1 5.67 -0.46 -7.90
CA MET A 1 5.70 0.74 -7.04
C MET A 1 7.09 1.37 -6.99
N LEU A 2 8.13 0.71 -6.48
CA LEU A 2 9.47 1.35 -6.34
C LEU A 2 10.13 1.77 -7.66
N LYS A 3 9.69 1.21 -8.79
CA LYS A 3 10.16 1.57 -10.14
C LYS A 3 9.35 2.69 -10.81
N LEU A 4 8.38 3.27 -10.12
CA LEU A 4 7.63 4.42 -10.64
C LEU A 4 8.58 5.60 -10.82
N LYS A 5 8.35 6.38 -11.85
CA LYS A 5 9.01 7.65 -12.12
C LYS A 5 8.06 8.82 -11.94
N VAL A 6 8.61 10.03 -11.88
CA VAL A 6 7.83 11.27 -11.70
C VAL A 6 6.81 11.45 -12.84
N GLN A 7 7.20 11.16 -14.09
CA GLN A 7 6.27 11.20 -15.23
C GLN A 7 5.03 10.28 -15.07
N ASP A 8 5.14 9.22 -14.28
CA ASP A 8 4.03 8.26 -14.08
C ASP A 8 2.96 8.82 -13.13
N VAL A 9 3.22 9.96 -12.48
CA VAL A 9 2.32 10.61 -11.51
C VAL A 9 2.06 12.08 -11.80
N ARG A 10 3.00 12.78 -12.43
CA ARG A 10 2.88 14.21 -12.75
C ARG A 10 1.77 14.44 -13.77
N ASN A 11 0.82 15.30 -13.42
CA ASN A 11 -0.35 15.63 -14.26
C ASN A 11 -1.18 14.41 -14.69
N GLN A 12 -1.06 13.28 -13.99
CA GLN A 12 -1.83 12.07 -14.25
C GLN A 12 -3.06 11.99 -13.34
N THR A 13 -4.15 11.41 -13.84
CA THR A 13 -5.33 11.09 -13.01
C THR A 13 -5.23 9.71 -12.35
N HIS A 14 -4.38 8.84 -12.89
CA HIS A 14 -4.21 7.46 -12.43
C HIS A 14 -2.75 7.03 -12.44
N ILE A 15 -2.38 6.21 -11.46
CA ILE A 15 -1.12 5.47 -11.48
C ILE A 15 -1.36 4.12 -12.13
N ILE A 16 -0.58 3.78 -13.15
CA ILE A 16 -0.65 2.49 -13.84
C ILE A 16 0.51 1.61 -13.38
N LEU A 17 0.22 0.45 -12.81
CA LEU A 17 1.21 -0.52 -12.36
C LEU A 17 1.02 -1.86 -13.06
N LYS A 18 2.07 -2.34 -13.72
CA LYS A 18 2.13 -3.71 -14.22
C LYS A 18 2.77 -4.63 -13.18
N GLU A 19 2.01 -5.62 -12.70
CA GLU A 19 2.52 -6.65 -11.79
C GLU A 19 3.51 -7.54 -12.55
N GLN A 20 4.74 -7.67 -12.04
CA GLN A 20 5.78 -8.44 -12.72
C GLN A 20 5.48 -9.93 -12.78
N LYS A 21 4.92 -10.50 -11.71
CA LYS A 21 4.68 -11.95 -11.59
C LYS A 21 3.54 -12.43 -12.48
N THR A 22 2.47 -11.63 -12.60
CA THR A 22 1.22 -12.01 -13.26
C THR A 22 1.06 -11.33 -14.62
N GLY A 23 1.85 -10.29 -14.91
CA GLY A 23 1.70 -9.45 -16.10
C GLY A 23 0.47 -8.53 -16.06
N LYS A 24 -0.38 -8.63 -15.03
CA LYS A 24 -1.63 -7.87 -14.93
C LYS A 24 -1.35 -6.39 -14.66
N SER A 25 -2.07 -5.52 -15.36
CA SER A 25 -2.02 -4.07 -15.12
C SER A 25 -3.12 -3.65 -14.15
N LYS A 26 -2.77 -2.74 -13.23
CA LYS A 26 -3.71 -2.08 -12.32
C LYS A 26 -3.67 -0.57 -12.52
N LYS A 27 -4.83 0.06 -12.40
CA LYS A 27 -5.00 1.50 -12.41
C LYS A 27 -5.47 1.94 -11.03
N PHE A 28 -4.76 2.88 -10.42
CA PHE A 28 -5.11 3.45 -9.13
C PHE A 28 -5.46 4.91 -9.34
N PHE A 29 -6.68 5.30 -8.96
CA PHE A 29 -7.11 6.69 -9.03
C PHE A 29 -6.31 7.55 -8.04
N ILE A 30 -5.89 8.73 -8.49
CA ILE A 30 -5.19 9.71 -7.66
C ILE A 30 -6.24 10.70 -7.14
N ASN A 31 -6.69 10.47 -5.90
CA ASN A 31 -7.61 11.39 -5.23
C ASN A 31 -6.93 12.73 -4.90
N SER A 32 -7.72 13.73 -4.51
CA SER A 32 -7.23 15.08 -4.20
C SER A 32 -6.15 15.10 -3.11
N VAL A 33 -6.31 14.29 -2.06
CA VAL A 33 -5.34 14.20 -0.97
C VAL A 33 -3.99 13.68 -1.47
N LEU A 34 -4.01 12.60 -2.26
CA LEU A 34 -2.80 12.03 -2.86
C LEU A 34 -2.21 12.97 -3.90
N ARG A 35 -3.03 13.67 -4.68
CA ARG A 35 -2.60 14.67 -5.66
C ARG A 35 -1.78 15.76 -4.99
N ASN A 36 -2.32 16.39 -3.95
CA ASN A 36 -1.63 17.44 -3.21
C ASN A 36 -0.29 16.96 -2.62
N ALA A 37 -0.27 15.76 -2.04
CA ALA A 37 0.96 15.18 -1.48
C ALA A 37 2.00 14.85 -2.56
N LEU A 38 1.57 14.38 -3.73
CA LEU A 38 2.46 14.10 -4.86
C LEU A 38 3.04 15.40 -5.42
N ASP A 39 2.21 16.42 -5.62
CA ASP A 39 2.64 17.69 -6.23
C ASP A 39 3.69 18.39 -5.34
N ASP A 40 3.47 18.42 -4.02
CA ASP A 40 4.48 18.89 -3.05
C ASP A 40 5.77 18.06 -3.15
N TYR A 41 5.64 16.73 -3.09
CA TYR A 41 6.79 15.82 -3.10
C TYR A 41 7.64 15.92 -4.38
N ILE A 42 7.02 16.09 -5.55
CA ILE A 42 7.71 16.10 -6.85
C ILE A 42 8.08 17.50 -7.35
N THR A 43 7.88 18.56 -6.55
CA THR A 43 8.03 19.95 -6.99
C THR A 43 9.39 20.21 -7.66
N ASN A 44 10.47 19.65 -7.12
CA ASN A 44 11.83 19.86 -7.63
C ASN A 44 12.41 18.64 -8.37
N MET A 45 11.57 17.69 -8.79
CA MET A 45 12.03 16.46 -9.44
C MET A 45 11.82 16.52 -10.97
N ALA A 46 12.71 15.93 -11.74
CA ALA A 46 12.57 15.78 -13.18
C ALA A 46 11.76 14.52 -13.53
N ASP A 47 11.07 14.56 -14.67
CA ASP A 47 10.14 13.50 -15.12
C ASP A 47 10.74 12.10 -15.19
N HIS A 48 12.02 12.01 -15.56
CA HIS A 48 12.73 10.76 -15.74
C HIS A 48 13.27 10.16 -14.44
N GLU A 49 13.19 10.89 -13.32
CA GLU A 49 13.65 10.45 -12.02
C GLU A 49 12.71 9.42 -11.41
N TYR A 50 13.27 8.46 -10.68
CA TYR A 50 12.45 7.56 -9.87
C TYR A 50 11.71 8.36 -8.81
N LEU A 51 10.43 8.05 -8.62
CA LEU A 51 9.60 8.70 -7.62
C LEU A 51 10.19 8.50 -6.22
N PHE A 52 10.70 7.31 -5.92
CA PHE A 52 11.34 7.01 -4.66
C PHE A 52 12.83 6.73 -4.90
N GLN A 53 13.67 7.77 -4.79
CA GLN A 53 15.10 7.66 -5.07
C GLN A 53 15.88 7.06 -3.88
N SER A 54 16.83 6.19 -4.20
CA SER A 54 17.87 5.73 -3.30
C SER A 54 18.89 6.84 -3.09
N ARG A 55 19.45 6.92 -1.87
CA ARG A 55 20.62 7.78 -1.57
C ARG A 55 21.92 7.23 -2.17
N ASN A 56 21.94 5.94 -2.51
CA ASN A 56 23.08 5.27 -3.10
C ASN A 56 22.92 5.22 -4.62
N GLY A 57 23.93 5.68 -5.34
CA GLY A 57 23.95 5.76 -6.80
C GLY A 57 23.20 6.97 -7.37
N THR A 58 23.30 7.17 -8.68
CA THR A 58 22.61 8.25 -9.38
C THR A 58 21.28 7.75 -9.93
N ASN A 59 20.18 8.42 -9.54
CA ASN A 59 18.81 8.14 -9.99
C ASN A 59 18.47 6.64 -9.96
N GLN A 60 18.66 6.00 -8.81
CA GLN A 60 18.30 4.59 -8.59
C GLN A 60 17.04 4.48 -7.72
N PRO A 61 16.19 3.46 -7.94
CA PRO A 61 15.01 3.29 -7.11
C PRO A 61 15.41 2.80 -5.72
N LEU A 62 14.61 3.16 -4.72
CA LEU A 62 14.76 2.67 -3.37
C LEU A 62 14.62 1.13 -3.34
N SER A 63 15.43 0.45 -2.54
CA SER A 63 15.36 -1.00 -2.42
C SER A 63 14.21 -1.43 -1.48
N ARG A 64 13.74 -2.68 -1.62
CA ARG A 64 12.70 -3.22 -0.72
C ARG A 64 13.16 -3.28 0.74
N SER A 65 14.42 -3.61 0.98
CA SER A 65 15.00 -3.65 2.33
C SER A 65 15.09 -2.25 2.94
N GLN A 66 15.45 -1.24 2.13
CA GLN A 66 15.47 0.13 2.60
C GLN A 66 14.07 0.68 2.86
N THR A 67 13.08 0.32 2.02
CA THR A 67 11.67 0.69 2.24
C THR A 67 11.19 0.17 3.60
N TYR A 68 11.49 -1.10 3.90
CA TYR A 68 11.17 -1.71 5.18
C TYR A 68 11.84 -0.97 6.35
N ARG A 69 13.14 -0.64 6.24
CA ARG A 69 13.87 0.10 7.30
C ARG A 69 13.27 1.48 7.55
N ILE A 70 12.91 2.21 6.50
CA ILE A 70 12.27 3.54 6.61
C ILE A 70 10.93 3.41 7.32
N LEU A 71 10.06 2.49 6.88
CA LEU A 71 8.74 2.27 7.48
C LEU A 71 8.84 1.82 8.94
N SER A 72 9.72 0.86 9.23
CA SER A 72 9.95 0.36 10.59
C SER A 72 10.49 1.45 11.51
N SER A 73 11.42 2.27 11.04
CA SER A 73 11.95 3.41 11.79
C SER A 73 10.87 4.47 12.07
N ALA A 74 10.07 4.81 11.06
CA ALA A 74 8.94 5.73 11.23
C ALA A 74 7.90 5.19 12.22
N GLY A 75 7.56 3.90 12.15
CA GLY A 75 6.66 3.24 13.09
C GLY A 75 7.17 3.31 14.53
N ARG A 76 8.45 2.96 14.77
CA ARG A 76 9.03 3.05 16.12
C ARG A 76 8.98 4.45 16.72
N LYS A 77 9.17 5.50 15.91
CA LYS A 77 9.10 6.89 16.37
C LYS A 77 7.71 7.29 16.88
N VAL A 78 6.66 6.59 16.46
CA VAL A 78 5.28 6.82 16.90
C VAL A 78 4.77 5.70 17.80
N GLY A 79 5.66 4.88 18.38
CA GLY A 79 5.31 3.79 19.29
C GLY A 79 4.67 2.57 18.63
N LEU A 80 4.72 2.46 17.29
CA LEU A 80 4.23 1.29 16.58
C LEU A 80 5.33 0.23 16.45
N GLU A 81 5.01 -0.97 16.91
CA GLU A 81 5.82 -2.17 16.72
C GLU A 81 5.36 -2.92 15.46
N HIS A 82 6.27 -3.69 14.84
CA HIS A 82 5.97 -4.59 13.70
C HIS A 82 5.38 -3.94 12.42
N ILE A 83 5.74 -2.69 12.12
CA ILE A 83 5.42 -2.05 10.83
C ILE A 83 6.39 -2.50 9.73
N GLY A 84 5.84 -2.99 8.62
CA GLY A 84 6.58 -3.39 7.43
C GLY A 84 5.88 -3.04 6.12
N ASN A 85 6.44 -3.52 5.01
CA ASN A 85 6.02 -3.14 3.66
C ASN A 85 4.55 -3.45 3.33
N HIS A 86 3.94 -4.43 4.01
CA HIS A 86 2.55 -4.81 3.82
C HIS A 86 1.60 -4.16 4.82
N SER A 87 2.10 -3.58 5.92
CA SER A 87 1.26 -3.11 7.02
C SER A 87 0.26 -2.05 6.55
N THR A 88 0.73 -1.02 5.83
CA THR A 88 -0.14 0.05 5.32
C THR A 88 -1.24 -0.47 4.39
N ARG A 89 -0.93 -1.47 3.55
CA ARG A 89 -1.90 -2.11 2.65
C ARG A 89 -2.94 -2.93 3.40
N LYS A 90 -2.52 -3.69 4.43
CA LYS A 90 -3.43 -4.44 5.30
C LYS A 90 -4.35 -3.49 6.05
N THR A 91 -3.80 -2.43 6.65
CA THR A 91 -4.55 -1.40 7.37
C THR A 91 -5.59 -0.73 6.48
N PHE A 92 -5.22 -0.34 5.25
CA PHE A 92 -6.18 0.18 4.28
C PHE A 92 -7.32 -0.82 4.01
N GLY A 93 -6.98 -2.08 3.72
CA GLY A 93 -7.99 -3.10 3.42
C GLY A 93 -8.91 -3.40 4.60
N TYR A 94 -8.36 -3.43 5.81
CA TYR A 94 -9.13 -3.63 7.04
C TYR A 94 -10.18 -2.52 7.24
N TRP A 95 -9.76 -1.25 7.19
CA TRP A 95 -10.67 -0.12 7.40
C TRP A 95 -11.69 0.03 6.27
N HIS A 96 -11.24 -0.16 5.03
CA HIS A 96 -12.16 -0.16 3.89
C HIS A 96 -13.22 -1.25 4.02
N TYR A 97 -12.84 -2.46 4.45
CA TYR A 97 -13.80 -3.54 4.72
C TYR A 97 -14.73 -3.20 5.89
N LYS A 98 -14.22 -2.64 6.98
CA LYS A 98 -15.05 -2.23 8.12
C LYS A 98 -16.13 -1.23 7.71
N GLN A 99 -15.80 -0.28 6.83
CA GLN A 99 -16.72 0.76 6.37
C GLN A 99 -17.70 0.27 5.30
N HIS A 100 -17.23 -0.47 4.29
CA HIS A 100 -18.03 -0.78 3.10
C HIS A 100 -18.52 -2.23 3.04
N LYS A 101 -17.92 -3.15 3.82
CA LYS A 101 -18.23 -4.59 3.83
C LYS A 101 -18.11 -5.29 2.46
N ASP A 102 -17.45 -4.66 1.49
CA ASP A 102 -17.22 -5.22 0.15
C ASP A 102 -15.84 -5.87 0.05
N VAL A 103 -15.81 -7.18 0.26
CA VAL A 103 -14.59 -7.99 0.11
C VAL A 103 -14.26 -8.27 -1.36
N ALA A 104 -15.24 -8.28 -2.26
CA ALA A 104 -15.02 -8.58 -3.68
C ALA A 104 -14.22 -7.46 -4.35
N LEU A 105 -14.56 -6.20 -4.05
CA LEU A 105 -13.79 -5.04 -4.47
C LEU A 105 -12.34 -5.11 -3.96
N LEU A 106 -12.17 -5.42 -2.67
CA LEU A 106 -10.83 -5.55 -2.08
C LEU A 106 -10.04 -6.72 -2.68
N GLN A 107 -10.68 -7.84 -2.98
CA GLN A 107 -10.06 -8.96 -3.68
C GLN A 107 -9.52 -8.53 -5.05
N GLN A 108 -10.31 -7.80 -5.84
CA GLN A 108 -9.89 -7.28 -7.14
C GLN A 108 -8.74 -6.27 -7.01
N LEU A 109 -8.88 -5.31 -6.08
CA LEU A 109 -7.84 -4.32 -5.79
C LEU A 109 -6.54 -4.98 -5.33
N PHE A 110 -6.65 -6.06 -4.56
CA PHE A 110 -5.52 -6.81 -4.07
C PHE A 110 -4.97 -7.86 -5.03
N ASN A 111 -5.73 -8.22 -6.07
CA ASN A 111 -5.47 -9.34 -6.98
C ASN A 111 -5.22 -10.64 -6.21
N HIS A 112 -6.06 -10.89 -5.21
CA HIS A 112 -6.09 -12.16 -4.48
C HIS A 112 -6.99 -13.17 -5.21
N SER A 113 -6.67 -14.45 -5.08
CA SER A 113 -7.37 -15.54 -5.76
C SER A 113 -8.80 -15.74 -5.25
N ALA A 114 -9.07 -15.43 -3.98
CA ALA A 114 -10.38 -15.58 -3.37
C ALA A 114 -10.67 -14.45 -2.34
N PRO A 115 -11.95 -14.19 -2.02
CA PRO A 115 -12.33 -13.30 -0.93
C PRO A 115 -11.77 -13.72 0.43
N SER A 116 -11.73 -15.02 0.73
CA SER A 116 -11.17 -15.57 1.98
C SER A 116 -9.71 -15.15 2.20
N VAL A 117 -8.88 -15.27 1.15
CA VAL A 117 -7.48 -14.81 1.15
C VAL A 117 -7.38 -13.32 1.50
N THR A 118 -8.36 -12.52 1.07
CA THR A 118 -8.41 -11.09 1.40
C THR A 118 -8.77 -10.85 2.85
N LEU A 119 -9.77 -11.54 3.40
CA LEU A 119 -10.17 -11.43 4.81
C LEU A 119 -9.05 -11.84 5.76
N ASP A 120 -8.33 -12.92 5.45
CA ASP A 120 -7.16 -13.36 6.19
C ASP A 120 -6.03 -12.34 6.09
N TYR A 121 -5.74 -11.86 4.88
CA TYR A 121 -4.67 -10.89 4.64
C TYR A 121 -4.84 -9.60 5.46
N ILE A 122 -6.07 -9.10 5.55
CA ILE A 122 -6.39 -7.86 6.30
C ILE A 122 -6.69 -8.10 7.78
N GLY A 123 -6.71 -9.36 8.25
CA GLY A 123 -6.88 -9.69 9.67
C GLY A 123 -8.33 -9.68 10.18
N VAL A 124 -9.34 -9.54 9.31
CA VAL A 124 -10.76 -9.51 9.74
C VAL A 124 -11.20 -10.84 10.35
N ASN A 125 -10.72 -11.97 9.82
CA ASN A 125 -11.10 -13.28 10.34
C ASN A 125 -10.60 -13.49 11.77
N GLN A 126 -9.37 -13.07 12.07
CA GLN A 126 -8.83 -13.13 13.43
C GLN A 126 -9.66 -12.29 14.40
N ASP A 127 -9.97 -11.04 14.02
CA ASP A 127 -10.81 -10.17 14.82
C ASP A 127 -12.19 -10.78 15.12
N VAL A 128 -12.81 -11.42 14.14
CA VAL A 128 -14.13 -12.06 14.33
C VAL A 128 -14.02 -13.25 15.28
N MET A 129 -12.99 -14.09 15.11
CA MET A 129 -12.75 -15.23 16.01
C MET A 129 -12.51 -14.76 17.44
N ASP A 130 -11.64 -13.77 17.65
CA ASP A 130 -11.31 -13.24 18.97
C ASP A 130 -12.54 -12.65 19.67
N ASN A 131 -13.38 -11.92 18.93
CA ASN A 131 -14.62 -11.36 19.47
C ASN A 131 -15.67 -12.43 19.79
N SER A 132 -15.75 -13.50 18.99
CA SER A 132 -16.65 -14.62 19.26
C SER A 132 -16.24 -15.37 20.53
N MET A 133 -14.94 -15.59 20.73
CA MET A 133 -14.42 -16.30 21.91
C MET A 133 -14.55 -15.48 23.20
N LYS A 134 -14.37 -14.15 23.14
CA LYS A 134 -14.52 -13.26 24.31
C LYS A 134 -15.91 -13.34 24.96
N ASN A 135 -16.94 -13.60 24.17
CA ASN A 135 -18.33 -13.58 24.62
C ASN A 135 -18.92 -14.99 24.86
N PHE A 136 -18.11 -16.04 24.74
CA PHE A 136 -18.56 -17.42 24.88
C PHE A 136 -18.32 -17.94 26.31
N SER A 137 -19.40 -18.38 26.97
CA SER A 137 -19.36 -19.16 28.22
C SER A 137 -20.43 -20.26 28.13
N LEU A 138 -20.14 -21.45 28.66
CA LEU A 138 -21.10 -22.55 28.85
C LEU A 138 -21.78 -22.48 30.22
#